data_AF-A0A5C7PDU8-F1
#
_entry.id   AF-A0A5C7PDU8-F1
#
_cell.length_a   1.000
_cell.length_b   1.000
_cell.length_c   1.000
_cell.angle_alpha   90.00
_cell.angle_beta   90.00
_cell.angle_gamma   90.00
#
_symmetry.space_group_name_H-M   'P 1'
#
loop_
_entity.id
_entity.type
_entity.pdbx_description
1 polymer ?
#
loop_
_entity_poly.entity_id
_entity_poly.type
_entity_poly.pdbx_seq_one_letter_code
_entity_poly.pdbx_strand_id
1 'polypeptide(L)'
;MHELLAQQAPLAAPALLGSVIRDGDVAVRIVEVEAYGGPDDPASHAFRGPGQKNAVMFGPPGHAYVYLSYGMHWCLNVVCHPEGSGGGILLRAGEVIEGREVALARRGGHRDLARGPGRLGQALAVTMADSGADLGAGRLRLELTRTSAPVASGPRVGVSRAADVAWRFWIEGDPYVSPYRRSSRASAPPRVPR
;
A
#
# COMPACT_ATOMS: atom_id res chain seq x y z
N MET A 1 -16.59 -4.66 -1.29
CA MET A 1 -15.14 -4.73 -1.01
C MET A 1 -14.50 -5.94 -1.67
N HIS A 2 -14.95 -7.15 -1.34
CA HIS A 2 -14.42 -8.41 -1.89
C HIS A 2 -14.36 -8.46 -3.42
N GLU A 3 -15.45 -8.16 -4.13
CA GLU A 3 -15.50 -8.19 -5.61
C GLU A 3 -14.50 -7.22 -6.27
N LEU A 4 -14.34 -6.01 -5.72
CA LEU A 4 -13.35 -5.04 -6.19
C LEU A 4 -11.93 -5.58 -6.03
N LEU A 5 -11.63 -6.16 -4.87
CA LEU A 5 -10.29 -6.64 -4.52
C LEU A 5 -9.97 -7.99 -5.14
N ALA A 6 -10.96 -8.76 -5.62
CA ALA A 6 -10.74 -9.97 -6.39
C ALA A 6 -10.17 -9.69 -7.80
N GLN A 7 -10.13 -8.43 -8.25
CA GLN A 7 -9.52 -8.06 -9.53
C GLN A 7 -7.98 -8.04 -9.45
N GLN A 8 -7.33 -7.95 -10.62
CA GLN A 8 -5.89 -7.76 -10.68
C GLN A 8 -5.46 -6.46 -9.98
N ALA A 9 -4.34 -6.52 -9.27
CA ALA A 9 -3.82 -5.44 -8.44
C ALA A 9 -3.76 -4.07 -9.16
N PRO A 10 -3.30 -3.96 -10.42
CA PRO A 10 -3.25 -2.68 -11.12
C PRO A 10 -4.63 -2.08 -11.43
N LEU A 11 -5.67 -2.92 -11.54
CA LEU A 11 -7.06 -2.50 -11.75
C LEU A 11 -7.72 -2.09 -10.44
N ALA A 12 -7.46 -2.85 -9.37
CA ALA A 12 -8.05 -2.60 -8.06
C ALA A 12 -7.40 -1.42 -7.31
N ALA A 13 -6.09 -1.21 -7.45
CA ALA A 13 -5.34 -0.22 -6.66
C ALA A 13 -5.88 1.22 -6.76
N PRO A 14 -6.17 1.78 -7.95
CA PRO A 14 -6.68 3.15 -8.05
C PRO A 14 -7.99 3.36 -7.29
N ALA A 15 -8.82 2.32 -7.15
CA ALA A 15 -10.09 2.41 -6.45
C ALA A 15 -9.96 2.54 -4.93
N LEU A 16 -8.76 2.34 -4.35
CA LEU A 16 -8.46 2.60 -2.95
C LEU A 16 -8.11 4.08 -2.68
N LEU A 17 -7.86 4.89 -3.71
CA LEU A 17 -7.56 6.30 -3.53
C LEU A 17 -8.82 7.05 -3.07
N GLY A 18 -8.67 7.81 -1.97
CA GLY A 18 -9.77 8.46 -1.26
C GLY A 18 -10.43 7.60 -0.19
N SER A 19 -10.16 6.28 -0.15
CA SER A 19 -10.65 5.39 0.89
C SER A 19 -9.96 5.69 2.23
N VAL A 20 -10.55 5.21 3.33
CA VAL A 20 -10.03 5.46 4.68
C VAL A 20 -9.59 4.14 5.30
N ILE A 21 -8.36 4.08 5.81
CA ILE A 21 -7.91 3.01 6.69
C ILE A 21 -7.92 3.52 8.13
N ARG A 22 -8.56 2.78 9.04
CA ARG A 22 -8.76 3.16 10.44
C ARG A 22 -8.11 2.21 11.41
N ASP A 23 -7.66 2.75 12.53
CA ASP A 23 -7.27 2.05 13.74
C ASP A 23 -7.83 2.78 14.96
N GLY A 24 -8.96 2.30 15.50
CA GLY A 24 -9.68 3.02 16.56
C GLY A 24 -10.01 4.45 16.13
N ASP A 25 -9.49 5.43 16.87
CA ASP A 25 -9.72 6.86 16.63
C ASP A 25 -8.82 7.47 15.53
N VAL A 26 -7.82 6.72 15.04
CA VAL A 26 -6.92 7.21 13.98
C VAL A 26 -7.47 6.80 12.62
N ALA A 27 -7.73 7.78 11.76
CA ALA A 27 -8.20 7.56 10.40
C ALA A 27 -7.25 8.20 9.39
N VAL A 28 -6.86 7.42 8.37
CA VAL A 28 -5.98 7.88 7.31
C VAL A 28 -6.69 7.78 5.97
N ARG A 29 -6.94 8.94 5.33
CA ARG A 29 -7.39 9.01 3.94
C ARG A 29 -6.23 8.62 3.03
N ILE A 30 -6.40 7.57 2.25
CA ILE A 30 -5.38 7.02 1.35
C ILE A 30 -5.25 7.93 0.13
N VAL A 31 -4.05 8.43 -0.13
CA VAL A 31 -3.76 9.32 -1.28
C VAL A 31 -2.77 8.71 -2.26
N GLU A 32 -2.14 7.60 -1.89
CA GLU A 32 -1.13 6.95 -2.70
C GLU A 32 -1.02 5.46 -2.38
N VAL A 33 -0.96 4.65 -3.45
CA VAL A 33 -0.85 3.19 -3.36
C VAL A 33 0.11 2.64 -4.42
N GLU A 34 0.61 1.42 -4.20
CA GLU A 34 1.38 0.66 -5.20
C GLU A 34 0.78 -0.73 -5.40
N ALA A 35 0.54 -1.12 -6.65
CA ALA A 35 0.09 -2.45 -7.01
C ALA A 35 1.27 -3.43 -7.15
N TYR A 36 1.07 -4.65 -6.66
CA TYR A 36 1.97 -5.77 -6.80
C TYR A 36 1.23 -6.94 -7.44
N GLY A 37 1.62 -7.25 -8.67
CA GLY A 37 0.90 -8.14 -9.58
C GLY A 37 1.12 -9.64 -9.35
N GLY A 38 1.69 -10.03 -8.20
CA GLY A 38 1.82 -11.44 -7.90
C GLY A 38 2.81 -12.19 -8.80
N PRO A 39 2.41 -13.34 -9.39
CA PRO A 39 3.24 -14.14 -10.29
C PRO A 39 3.78 -13.37 -11.51
N ASP A 40 3.07 -12.37 -11.99
CA ASP A 40 3.44 -11.60 -13.19
C ASP A 40 4.38 -10.41 -12.87
N ASP A 41 4.79 -10.27 -11.61
CA ASP A 41 5.50 -9.08 -11.13
C ASP A 41 6.80 -9.42 -10.41
N PRO A 42 7.96 -9.29 -11.07
CA PRO A 42 9.26 -9.55 -10.45
C PRO A 42 9.59 -8.70 -9.20
N ALA A 43 8.83 -7.63 -8.92
CA ALA A 43 8.96 -6.82 -7.72
C ALA A 43 8.06 -7.29 -6.56
N SER A 44 7.08 -8.15 -6.83
CA SER A 44 6.14 -8.67 -5.84
C SER A 44 6.78 -9.71 -4.93
N HIS A 45 6.38 -9.72 -3.67
CA HIS A 45 6.74 -10.81 -2.75
C HIS A 45 6.11 -12.15 -3.16
N ALA A 46 5.02 -12.14 -3.93
CA ALA A 46 4.36 -13.34 -4.43
C ALA A 46 4.92 -13.86 -5.78
N PHE A 47 5.92 -13.18 -6.38
CA PHE A 47 6.49 -13.55 -7.69
C PHE A 47 6.98 -15.00 -7.78
N ARG A 48 7.57 -15.52 -6.69
CA ARG A 48 8.12 -16.89 -6.63
C ARG A 48 7.12 -17.93 -6.10
N GLY A 49 5.83 -17.57 -6.02
CA GLY A 49 4.80 -18.40 -5.42
C GLY A 49 4.77 -18.33 -3.88
N PRO A 50 3.95 -19.19 -3.26
CA PRO A 50 3.69 -19.15 -1.83
C PRO A 50 4.87 -19.70 -1.01
N GLY A 51 5.12 -19.05 0.12
CA GLY A 51 6.08 -19.43 1.14
C GLY A 51 5.68 -18.85 2.49
N GLN A 52 6.39 -19.20 3.56
CA GLN A 52 5.97 -18.87 4.93
C GLN A 52 5.75 -17.36 5.18
N LYS A 53 6.55 -16.50 4.53
CA LYS A 53 6.53 -15.03 4.76
C LYS A 53 5.52 -14.27 3.91
N ASN A 54 4.97 -14.88 2.87
CA ASN A 54 4.04 -14.24 1.94
C ASN A 54 2.73 -15.03 1.80
N ALA A 55 2.53 -16.13 2.54
CA ALA A 55 1.36 -16.99 2.45
C ALA A 55 0.03 -16.21 2.53
N VAL A 56 -0.03 -15.17 3.37
CA VAL A 56 -1.19 -14.28 3.51
C VAL A 56 -1.59 -13.63 2.18
N MET A 57 -0.65 -13.31 1.29
CA MET A 57 -0.96 -12.71 -0.02
C MET A 57 -1.79 -13.62 -0.93
N PHE A 58 -1.81 -14.93 -0.65
CA PHE A 58 -2.56 -15.94 -1.40
C PHE A 58 -3.91 -16.27 -0.73
N GLY A 59 -4.23 -15.62 0.39
CA GLY A 59 -5.51 -15.78 1.08
C GLY A 59 -6.63 -14.92 0.48
N PRO A 60 -7.74 -14.74 1.22
CA PRO A 60 -8.90 -14.00 0.73
C PRO A 60 -8.60 -12.51 0.49
N PRO A 61 -9.13 -11.90 -0.59
CA PRO A 61 -8.95 -10.48 -0.86
C PRO A 61 -9.61 -9.62 0.24
N GLY A 62 -9.02 -8.45 0.53
CA GLY A 62 -9.44 -7.59 1.63
C GLY A 62 -8.78 -7.88 2.97
N HIS A 63 -7.87 -8.86 3.03
CA HIS A 63 -7.07 -9.10 4.23
C HIS A 63 -5.81 -8.24 4.25
N ALA A 64 -5.30 -7.94 5.43
CA ALA A 64 -4.05 -7.21 5.61
C ALA A 64 -2.85 -8.13 5.32
N TYR A 65 -1.91 -7.69 4.48
CA TYR A 65 -0.58 -8.28 4.40
C TYR A 65 0.46 -7.30 4.94
N VAL A 66 1.11 -7.67 6.04
CA VAL A 66 2.11 -6.85 6.72
C VAL A 66 3.50 -7.48 6.57
N TYR A 67 4.50 -6.64 6.29
CA TYR A 67 5.90 -7.04 6.26
C TYR A 67 6.81 -5.97 6.83
N LEU A 68 8.00 -6.37 7.30
CA LEU A 68 9.02 -5.46 7.80
C LEU A 68 9.89 -4.95 6.65
N SER A 69 9.75 -3.69 6.31
CA SER A 69 10.58 -3.02 5.29
C SER A 69 11.92 -2.57 5.89
N TYR A 70 13.01 -3.01 5.26
CA TYR A 70 14.40 -2.74 5.67
C TYR A 70 14.70 -2.97 7.17
N GLY A 71 13.97 -3.88 7.83
CA GLY A 71 14.17 -4.18 9.24
C GLY A 71 13.64 -3.10 10.21
N MET A 72 13.01 -2.03 9.72
CA MET A 72 12.71 -0.85 10.54
C MET A 72 11.22 -0.49 10.62
N HIS A 73 10.46 -0.72 9.55
CA HIS A 73 9.09 -0.21 9.46
C HIS A 73 8.13 -1.28 8.95
N TRP A 74 7.00 -1.44 9.64
CA TRP A 74 5.91 -2.27 9.16
C TRP A 74 5.18 -1.54 8.03
N CYS A 75 5.07 -2.20 6.88
CA CYS A 75 4.30 -1.74 5.74
C CYS A 75 3.00 -2.55 5.64
N LEU A 76 1.89 -1.87 5.38
CA LEU A 76 0.56 -2.46 5.28
C LEU A 76 0.13 -2.56 3.81
N ASN A 77 -0.24 -3.76 3.38
CA ASN A 77 -0.84 -4.01 2.07
C ASN A 77 -2.26 -4.56 2.26
N VAL A 78 -3.08 -4.37 1.24
CA VAL A 78 -4.38 -5.03 1.10
C VAL A 78 -4.22 -6.19 0.11
N VAL A 79 -4.54 -7.41 0.55
CA VAL A 79 -4.55 -8.60 -0.31
C VAL A 79 -5.61 -8.42 -1.40
N CYS A 80 -5.24 -8.75 -2.63
CA CYS A 80 -6.11 -8.68 -3.80
C CYS A 80 -5.86 -9.89 -4.72
N HIS A 81 -6.58 -9.94 -5.85
CA HIS A 81 -6.74 -11.10 -6.74
C HIS A 81 -7.69 -12.16 -6.15
N PRO A 82 -8.16 -13.15 -6.96
CA PRO A 82 -8.83 -14.31 -6.43
C PRO A 82 -7.91 -15.07 -5.46
N GLU A 83 -8.51 -15.70 -4.46
CA GLU A 83 -7.79 -16.55 -3.50
C GLU A 83 -6.93 -17.59 -4.24
N GLY A 84 -5.72 -17.81 -3.75
CA GLY A 84 -4.71 -18.69 -4.35
C GLY A 84 -3.84 -18.07 -5.43
N SER A 85 -4.18 -16.89 -5.96
CA SER A 85 -3.42 -16.26 -7.06
C SER A 85 -2.22 -15.43 -6.57
N GLY A 86 -2.34 -14.80 -5.39
CA GLY A 86 -1.26 -14.02 -4.80
C GLY A 86 -1.21 -12.58 -5.33
N GLY A 87 -1.65 -11.60 -4.56
CA GLY A 87 -1.64 -10.20 -4.98
C GLY A 87 -1.65 -9.23 -3.80
N GLY A 88 -1.20 -8.00 -4.02
CA GLY A 88 -1.23 -6.99 -2.97
C GLY A 88 -1.24 -5.56 -3.47
N ILE A 89 -1.83 -4.68 -2.67
CA ILE A 89 -1.83 -3.23 -2.86
C ILE A 89 -1.20 -2.59 -1.63
N LEU A 90 0.01 -2.05 -1.74
CA LEU A 90 0.66 -1.33 -0.66
C LEU A 90 -0.04 0.00 -0.42
N LEU A 91 -0.44 0.25 0.84
CA LEU A 91 -0.89 1.57 1.27
C LEU A 91 0.34 2.44 1.51
N ARG A 92 0.64 3.34 0.57
CA ARG A 92 1.93 4.03 0.54
C ARG A 92 1.89 5.37 1.27
N ALA A 93 0.82 6.14 1.12
CA ALA A 93 0.70 7.40 1.83
C ALA A 93 -0.75 7.83 2.04
N GLY A 94 -0.95 8.71 3.02
CA GLY A 94 -2.25 9.27 3.32
C GLY A 94 -2.21 10.51 4.21
N GLU A 95 -3.38 11.12 4.34
CA GLU A 95 -3.67 12.20 5.27
C GLU A 95 -4.31 11.63 6.54
N VAL A 96 -3.77 11.97 7.71
CA VAL A 96 -4.45 11.68 8.98
C VAL A 96 -5.59 12.69 9.14
N ILE A 97 -6.83 12.22 9.01
CA ILE A 97 -8.06 13.04 9.06
C ILE A 97 -8.74 13.01 10.44
N GLU A 98 -8.47 11.98 11.24
CA GLU A 98 -8.95 11.85 12.63
C GLU A 98 -7.84 11.25 13.52
N GLY A 99 -7.90 11.51 14.83
CA GLY A 99 -6.94 10.96 15.80
C GLY A 99 -5.53 11.53 15.68
N ARG A 100 -5.40 12.82 15.31
CA ARG A 100 -4.11 13.46 15.02
C ARG A 100 -3.13 13.41 16.19
N GLU A 101 -3.56 13.70 17.44
CA GLU A 101 -2.64 13.62 18.59
C GLU A 101 -2.17 12.19 18.84
N VAL A 102 -3.06 11.20 18.68
CA VAL A 102 -2.72 9.77 18.84
C VAL A 102 -1.70 9.35 17.77
N ALA A 103 -1.92 9.72 16.51
CA ALA A 103 -0.97 9.48 15.43
C ALA A 103 0.38 10.17 15.70
N LEU A 104 0.37 11.42 16.18
CA LEU A 104 1.59 12.17 16.51
C LEU A 104 2.39 11.49 17.63
N ALA A 105 1.72 10.99 18.67
CA ALA A 105 2.34 10.25 19.76
C ALA A 105 2.99 8.95 19.26
N ARG A 106 2.28 8.17 18.44
CA ARG A 106 2.81 6.95 17.79
C ARG A 106 4.03 7.25 16.90
N ARG A 107 4.07 8.43 16.30
CA ARG A 107 5.18 8.93 15.48
C ARG A 107 6.28 9.64 16.30
N GLY A 108 6.24 9.61 17.63
CA GLY A 108 7.26 10.24 18.47
C GLY A 108 7.39 11.76 18.27
N GLY A 109 6.29 12.45 17.96
CA GLY A 109 6.27 13.91 17.76
C GLY A 109 6.60 14.38 16.34
N HIS A 110 6.88 13.46 15.39
CA HIS A 110 7.12 13.84 14.00
C HIS A 110 5.83 14.26 13.28
N ARG A 111 5.76 15.51 12.79
CA ARG A 111 4.56 16.10 12.17
C ARG A 111 4.21 15.52 10.79
N ASP A 112 5.15 14.89 10.11
CA ASP A 112 4.91 14.21 8.82
C ASP A 112 4.38 12.79 9.09
N LEU A 113 3.06 12.69 9.30
CA LEU A 113 2.42 11.55 9.97
C LEU A 113 2.26 10.30 9.11
N ALA A 114 1.86 10.43 7.84
CA ALA A 114 1.52 9.27 7.00
C ALA A 114 2.02 9.41 5.55
N ARG A 115 2.94 10.34 5.27
CA ARG A 115 3.53 10.53 3.93
C ARG A 115 4.69 9.56 3.66
N GLY A 116 4.35 8.28 3.50
CA GLY A 116 5.26 7.17 3.19
C GLY A 116 4.85 5.87 3.91
N PRO A 117 5.19 4.69 3.39
CA PRO A 117 4.53 3.45 3.79
C PRO A 117 4.81 3.07 5.24
N GLY A 118 6.08 3.20 5.68
CA GLY A 118 6.44 2.99 7.08
C GLY A 118 5.89 4.04 8.03
N ARG A 119 5.65 5.27 7.54
CA ARG A 119 5.05 6.36 8.33
C ARG A 119 3.58 6.11 8.56
N LEU A 120 2.85 5.72 7.51
CA LEU A 120 1.47 5.29 7.57
C LEU A 120 1.31 4.10 8.52
N GLY A 121 2.18 3.08 8.39
CA GLY A 121 2.19 1.93 9.29
C GLY A 121 2.37 2.32 10.77
N GLN A 122 3.32 3.21 11.08
CA GLN A 122 3.49 3.71 12.45
C GLN A 122 2.29 4.54 12.94
N ALA A 123 1.73 5.42 12.11
CA ALA A 123 0.56 6.23 12.50
C ALA A 123 -0.65 5.37 12.87
N LEU A 124 -0.82 4.23 12.18
CA LEU A 124 -1.86 3.23 12.45
C LEU A 124 -1.43 2.16 13.47
N ALA A 125 -0.25 2.28 14.09
CA ALA A 125 0.31 1.28 15.00
C ALA A 125 0.26 -0.16 14.42
N VAL A 126 0.60 -0.31 13.13
CA VAL A 126 0.66 -1.59 12.44
C VAL A 126 1.82 -2.41 12.97
N THR A 127 1.58 -3.70 13.20
CA THR A 127 2.57 -4.69 13.62
C THR A 127 2.42 -5.98 12.81
N MET A 128 3.36 -6.91 12.95
CA MET A 128 3.24 -8.22 12.29
C MET A 128 1.99 -9.00 12.71
N ALA A 129 1.46 -8.76 13.91
CA ALA A 129 0.25 -9.42 14.41
C ALA A 129 -1.01 -9.06 13.61
N ASP A 130 -0.99 -7.95 12.86
CA ASP A 130 -2.09 -7.56 11.99
C ASP A 130 -2.08 -8.30 10.63
N SER A 131 -0.99 -9.02 10.30
CA SER A 131 -0.90 -9.77 9.04
C SER A 131 -1.91 -10.92 9.05
N GLY A 132 -2.75 -10.98 8.01
CA GLY A 132 -3.86 -11.92 7.88
C GLY A 132 -5.18 -11.44 8.48
N ALA A 133 -5.25 -10.24 9.06
CA ALA A 133 -6.51 -9.71 9.60
C ALA A 133 -7.47 -9.29 8.48
N ASP A 134 -8.76 -9.54 8.67
CA ASP A 134 -9.83 -9.05 7.79
C ASP A 134 -10.02 -7.53 7.96
N LEU A 135 -9.79 -6.75 6.91
CA LEU A 135 -9.96 -5.29 6.93
C LEU A 135 -11.43 -4.84 6.86
N GLY A 136 -12.38 -5.75 6.71
CA GLY A 136 -13.81 -5.47 6.79
C GLY A 136 -14.37 -5.45 8.21
N ALA A 137 -13.77 -6.21 9.13
CA ALA A 137 -14.31 -6.43 10.48
C ALA A 137 -13.28 -6.33 11.62
N GLY A 138 -11.99 -6.27 11.29
CA GLY A 138 -10.91 -6.28 12.28
C GLY A 138 -10.69 -4.94 13.00
N ARG A 139 -9.60 -4.91 13.77
CA ARG A 139 -9.04 -3.69 14.38
C ARG A 139 -8.75 -2.64 13.30
N LEU A 140 -7.96 -3.04 12.31
CA LEU A 140 -7.70 -2.24 11.12
C LEU A 140 -8.89 -2.38 10.17
N ARG A 141 -9.52 -1.26 9.82
CA ARG A 141 -10.71 -1.26 8.94
C ARG A 141 -10.51 -0.41 7.71
N LEU A 142 -10.74 -1.00 6.54
CA LEU A 142 -10.73 -0.33 5.25
C LEU A 142 -12.15 0.06 4.85
N GLU A 143 -12.43 1.35 4.89
CA GLU A 143 -13.67 1.95 4.44
C GLU A 143 -13.49 2.44 3.00
N LEU A 144 -14.11 1.71 2.08
CA LEU A 144 -13.99 2.01 0.65
C LEU A 144 -14.77 3.28 0.29
N THR A 145 -14.00 4.30 -0.10
CA THR A 145 -14.48 5.54 -0.68
C THR A 145 -13.64 5.81 -1.93
N ARG A 146 -14.29 6.16 -3.04
CA ARG A 146 -13.58 6.51 -4.28
C ARG A 146 -13.40 8.01 -4.34
N THR A 147 -12.19 8.45 -4.67
CA THR A 147 -11.94 9.84 -5.03
C THR A 147 -12.58 10.18 -6.38
N SER A 148 -13.07 11.42 -6.52
CA SER A 148 -13.43 12.00 -7.82
C SER A 148 -12.32 12.87 -8.41
N ALA A 149 -11.23 13.08 -7.66
CA ALA A 149 -10.09 13.85 -8.12
C ALA A 149 -9.28 13.07 -9.18
N PRO A 150 -8.55 13.76 -10.08
CA PRO A 150 -7.68 13.11 -11.05
C PRO A 150 -6.66 12.18 -10.37
N VAL A 151 -6.48 11.00 -10.96
CA VAL A 151 -5.50 10.01 -10.52
C VAL A 151 -4.35 9.96 -11.53
N ALA A 152 -3.14 10.16 -11.04
CA ALA A 152 -1.93 9.98 -11.82
C ALA A 152 -1.28 8.61 -11.53
N SER A 153 -0.44 8.15 -12.46
CA SER A 153 0.28 6.88 -12.32
C SER A 153 1.74 7.01 -12.75
N GLY A 154 2.59 6.09 -12.26
CA GLY A 154 4.01 6.11 -12.55
C GLY A 154 4.78 5.00 -11.84
N PRO A 155 6.13 5.02 -11.96
CA PRO A 155 6.99 4.01 -11.36
C PRO A 155 6.82 3.88 -9.85
N ARG A 156 6.89 2.63 -9.35
CA ARG A 156 6.91 2.30 -7.92
C ARG A 156 8.21 2.76 -7.26
N VAL A 157 8.13 3.07 -5.96
CA VAL A 157 9.24 3.60 -5.18
C VAL A 157 10.10 2.46 -4.67
N GLY A 158 11.43 2.61 -4.79
CA GLY A 158 12.40 1.71 -4.17
C GLY A 158 12.49 0.29 -4.74
N VAL A 159 11.66 -0.08 -5.72
CA VAL A 159 11.73 -1.39 -6.38
C VAL A 159 12.93 -1.47 -7.33
N SER A 160 13.65 -2.60 -7.30
CA SER A 160 14.84 -2.82 -8.14
C SER A 160 14.56 -3.59 -9.43
N ARG A 161 13.42 -4.28 -9.50
CA ARG A 161 12.95 -5.05 -10.67
C ARG A 161 11.61 -4.47 -11.11
N ALA A 162 11.29 -4.62 -12.39
CA ALA A 162 10.09 -4.02 -12.98
C ALA A 162 9.93 -2.54 -12.57
N ALA A 163 11.07 -1.83 -12.50
CA ALA A 163 11.19 -0.54 -11.83
C ALA A 163 10.58 0.61 -12.62
N ASP A 164 10.32 0.40 -13.91
CA ASP A 164 9.71 1.39 -14.79
C ASP A 164 8.22 1.11 -15.03
N VAL A 165 7.67 0.03 -14.43
CA VAL A 165 6.24 -0.30 -14.53
C VAL A 165 5.41 0.73 -13.74
N ALA A 166 4.42 1.31 -14.41
CA ALA A 166 3.58 2.39 -13.89
C ALA A 166 2.48 1.93 -12.92
N TRP A 167 2.85 1.14 -11.91
CA TRP A 167 1.93 0.56 -10.92
C TRP A 167 1.95 1.26 -9.57
N ARG A 168 2.42 2.51 -9.52
CA ARG A 168 2.14 3.45 -8.43
C ARG A 168 1.03 4.37 -8.86
N PHE A 169 0.07 4.62 -7.99
CA PHE A 169 -1.09 5.47 -8.24
C PHE A 169 -1.25 6.49 -7.12
N TRP A 170 -1.60 7.73 -7.45
CA TRP A 170 -1.81 8.79 -6.47
C TRP A 170 -2.84 9.81 -6.93
N ILE A 171 -3.41 10.54 -5.98
CA ILE A 171 -4.28 11.69 -6.24
C ILE A 171 -3.42 12.86 -6.70
N GLU A 172 -3.69 13.39 -7.89
CA GLU A 172 -2.88 14.46 -8.49
C GLU A 172 -2.93 15.75 -7.65
N GLY A 173 -1.77 16.34 -7.37
CA GLY A 173 -1.65 17.57 -6.59
C GLY A 173 -1.82 17.44 -5.08
N ASP A 174 -2.13 16.25 -4.55
CA ASP A 174 -2.35 16.06 -3.11
C ASP A 174 -1.02 16.18 -2.32
N PRO A 175 -0.93 17.06 -1.28
CA PRO A 175 0.32 17.35 -0.56
C PRO A 175 0.80 16.20 0.35
N TYR A 176 -0.04 15.18 0.55
CA TYR A 176 0.27 13.98 1.32
C TYR A 176 0.79 12.83 0.44
N VAL A 177 0.93 13.03 -0.87
CA VAL A 177 1.67 12.10 -1.74
C VAL A 177 3.13 12.12 -1.34
N SER A 178 3.72 10.94 -1.19
CA SER A 178 5.09 10.81 -0.70
C SER A 178 6.11 10.95 -1.83
N PRO A 179 7.36 11.37 -1.55
CA PRO A 179 8.33 11.63 -2.60
C PRO A 179 8.67 10.36 -3.38
N TYR A 180 8.87 10.50 -4.69
CA TYR A 180 9.39 9.43 -5.53
C TYR A 180 10.90 9.25 -5.30
N ARG A 181 11.33 8.00 -5.14
CA ARG A 181 12.75 7.62 -5.13
C ARG A 181 12.93 6.32 -5.87
N ARG A 182 13.74 6.36 -6.93
CA ARG A 182 14.13 5.17 -7.68
C ARG A 182 15.13 4.35 -6.86
N SER A 183 15.06 3.02 -6.98
CA SER A 183 16.08 2.14 -6.37
C SER A 183 17.43 2.38 -7.03
N SER A 184 18.51 2.50 -6.25
CA SER A 184 19.88 2.52 -6.78
C SER A 184 20.28 1.20 -7.43
N ARG A 185 19.54 0.12 -7.17
CA ARG A 185 19.76 -1.21 -7.74
C ARG A 185 18.96 -1.47 -9.02
N ALA A 186 18.13 -0.53 -9.47
CA ALA A 186 17.37 -0.67 -10.71
C ALA A 186 18.24 -0.26 -11.92
N SER A 187 18.21 -1.06 -12.99
CA SER A 187 18.81 -0.72 -14.30
C SER A 187 18.36 0.65 -14.78
N ALA A 188 19.16 1.42 -15.52
CA ALA A 188 18.76 2.75 -15.98
C ALA A 188 17.40 2.72 -16.73
N PRO A 189 16.54 3.74 -16.57
CA PRO A 189 15.26 3.77 -17.29
C PRO A 189 15.53 3.78 -18.80
N PRO A 190 14.67 3.15 -19.62
CA PRO A 190 14.79 3.21 -21.06
C PRO A 190 14.79 4.67 -21.52
N ARG A 191 15.69 5.02 -22.44
CA ARG A 191 15.69 6.35 -23.05
C ARG A 191 14.41 6.51 -23.85
N VAL A 192 13.60 7.51 -23.52
CA VAL A 192 12.46 7.90 -24.36
C VAL A 192 13.05 8.47 -25.67
N PRO A 193 12.75 7.92 -26.85
CA PRO A 193 13.10 8.56 -28.11
C PRO A 193 12.45 9.95 -28.13
N ARG A 194 13.23 10.97 -28.50
CA ARG A 194 12.71 12.33 -28.71
C ARG A 194 11.77 12.37 -29.89
#